data_AF-A0A956KTD4-F1
#
_entry.id   AF-A0A956KTD4-F1
#
_cell.length_a   1.000
_cell.length_b   1.000
_cell.length_c   1.000
_cell.angle_alpha   90.00
_cell.angle_beta   90.00
_cell.angle_gamma   90.00
#
_symmetry.space_group_name_H-M   'P 1'
#
loop_
_entity.id
_entity.type
_entity.pdbx_description
1 polymer ?
#
loop_
_entity_poly.entity_id
_entity_poly.type
_entity_poly.pdbx_seq_one_letter_code
_entity_poly.pdbx_strand_id
1 'polypeptide(L)'
;MPSDRPLPRAGALALALGCLIGVTSIGCGDRHGDEGGDKSDGDKVEGPSNEDREQLQREAHREALALALESSRAALSQADPLAAYRAGQGPAAAPPLSFAARGHILEALERAQTDTRDIDERFLEPDSVVILRVIRFGLTRIHDDQKRHPGLRVDPNLPLTMIEETLDELEWRLLVDDCNQDCLDLPGAMAAEIPGLREQLEAASLPATIRAGERCTALAARARGLAERLKAGDQPALVTLADALDTHHRWLLELQAVLPEAKLQTWSAAAPPLRPGNLESIDRLPAALDARAMIRWLSVDERVDLVADRALAEVVRQAVRWRAIETQLLGPGTDPAADGGPDASAPEYATAIVAEDLPTPVTVERCEALLKVLSAGVAGIEDVDAPVLDCERYLVLRGPEPASEGALLLELLDRAVIEPQRRALRRGELAELALVRGQWSEAVHVHLRRIMLLAHIDHRQGRAAALLEGRRALCQAGASLWIHGELGGAPDAPDDPAARAAALAAALGPACSLLDPQQALDEAVADPRAAMVGFGLSLIGDEPARMLGF
;
A
#
# COMPACT_ATOMS: atom_id res chain seq x y z
N MET A 1 -18.28 -39.14 33.23
CA MET A 1 -19.62 -38.78 33.75
C MET A 1 -20.26 -37.86 32.74
N PRO A 2 -21.39 -38.23 32.13
CA PRO A 2 -22.07 -37.39 31.15
C PRO A 2 -22.99 -36.42 31.90
N SER A 3 -22.88 -35.12 31.60
CA SER A 3 -23.85 -34.12 32.03
C SER A 3 -24.57 -33.57 30.81
N ASP A 4 -25.82 -34.00 30.69
CA ASP A 4 -26.87 -33.44 29.87
C ASP A 4 -26.99 -31.92 30.10
N ARG A 5 -26.93 -31.13 29.02
CA ARG A 5 -27.82 -29.97 28.85
C ARG A 5 -28.17 -29.76 27.36
N PRO A 6 -29.45 -29.47 27.07
CA PRO A 6 -29.98 -29.44 25.71
C PRO A 6 -29.73 -28.11 25.00
N LEU A 7 -29.51 -28.19 23.68
CA LEU A 7 -29.54 -27.08 22.74
C LEU A 7 -30.96 -26.48 22.65
N PRO A 8 -31.11 -25.15 22.60
CA PRO A 8 -32.41 -24.53 22.33
C PRO A 8 -32.80 -24.80 20.87
N ARG A 9 -34.04 -25.29 20.71
CA ARG A 9 -34.71 -25.47 19.42
C ARG A 9 -34.89 -24.12 18.74
N ALA A 10 -34.13 -23.91 17.65
CA ALA A 10 -34.44 -22.87 16.67
C ALA A 10 -35.81 -23.18 16.06
N GLY A 11 -36.74 -22.25 16.27
CA GLY A 11 -38.07 -22.28 15.68
C GLY A 11 -37.97 -22.18 14.17
N ALA A 12 -38.67 -23.08 13.50
CA ALA A 12 -38.93 -23.06 12.08
C ALA A 12 -39.73 -21.79 11.71
N LEU A 13 -39.14 -20.92 10.90
CA LEU A 13 -39.87 -19.98 10.05
C LEU A 13 -39.02 -19.63 8.83
N ALA A 14 -38.84 -20.63 7.96
CA ALA A 14 -38.26 -20.48 6.63
C ALA A 14 -39.17 -21.21 5.65
N LEU A 15 -40.13 -20.48 5.07
CA LEU A 15 -40.83 -20.82 3.82
C LEU A 15 -41.86 -19.73 3.52
N ALA A 16 -41.43 -18.74 2.72
CA ALA A 16 -42.23 -18.04 1.71
C ALA A 16 -41.60 -16.67 1.42
N LEU A 17 -40.66 -16.61 0.46
CA LEU A 17 -40.61 -15.56 -0.58
C LEU A 17 -39.50 -15.93 -1.58
N GLY A 18 -39.78 -16.98 -2.35
CA GLY A 18 -39.02 -17.31 -3.55
C GLY A 18 -40.01 -17.49 -4.67
N CYS A 19 -40.23 -16.44 -5.47
CA CYS A 19 -40.69 -16.47 -6.86
C CYS A 19 -41.04 -15.03 -7.28
N LEU A 20 -40.11 -14.34 -7.96
CA LEU A 20 -40.38 -13.45 -9.10
C LEU A 20 -39.08 -12.77 -9.57
N ILE A 21 -38.15 -13.54 -10.14
CA ILE A 21 -37.33 -13.06 -11.26
C ILE A 21 -37.42 -14.13 -12.34
N GLY A 22 -38.04 -13.77 -13.45
CA GLY A 22 -38.27 -14.64 -14.58
C GLY A 22 -38.90 -13.88 -15.74
N VAL A 23 -38.36 -12.71 -16.09
CA VAL A 23 -38.67 -12.06 -17.38
C VAL A 23 -37.67 -12.58 -18.41
N THR A 24 -37.91 -13.81 -18.87
CA THR A 24 -37.44 -14.24 -20.18
C THR A 24 -38.49 -13.81 -21.20
N SER A 25 -38.04 -13.14 -22.26
CA SER A 25 -38.85 -12.76 -23.41
C SER A 25 -39.42 -14.02 -24.08
N ILE A 26 -40.67 -14.33 -23.80
CA ILE A 26 -41.47 -15.28 -24.59
C ILE A 26 -42.55 -14.47 -25.29
N GLY A 27 -42.54 -14.55 -26.62
CA GLY A 27 -43.42 -13.81 -27.50
C GLY A 27 -44.90 -14.00 -27.16
N CYS A 28 -45.62 -12.88 -27.05
CA CYS A 28 -47.07 -12.87 -27.05
C CYS A 28 -47.55 -13.24 -28.46
N GLY A 29 -48.01 -14.47 -28.60
CA GLY A 29 -48.89 -14.85 -29.69
C GLY A 29 -50.29 -14.32 -29.41
N ASP A 30 -50.86 -13.62 -30.39
CA ASP A 30 -52.27 -13.25 -30.44
C ASP A 30 -53.16 -14.48 -30.23
N ARG A 31 -53.93 -14.47 -29.14
CA ARG A 31 -55.11 -15.30 -28.99
C ARG A 31 -56.31 -14.42 -28.66
N HIS A 32 -57.09 -14.18 -29.70
CA HIS A 32 -58.45 -13.68 -29.62
C HIS A 32 -59.35 -14.64 -28.84
N GLY A 33 -60.15 -14.05 -27.95
CA GLY A 33 -61.55 -14.41 -27.73
C GLY A 33 -61.85 -15.67 -26.94
N ASP A 34 -62.27 -15.50 -25.68
CA ASP A 34 -63.50 -16.13 -25.24
C ASP A 34 -64.17 -15.28 -24.14
N GLU A 35 -65.37 -14.81 -24.44
CA GLU A 35 -66.24 -14.04 -23.55
C GLU A 35 -67.15 -15.02 -22.83
N GLY A 36 -67.08 -15.12 -21.49
CA GLY A 36 -68.04 -15.95 -20.79
C GLY A 36 -67.85 -16.09 -19.29
N GLY A 37 -68.41 -15.14 -18.53
CA GLY A 37 -68.98 -15.39 -17.21
C GLY A 37 -68.01 -15.52 -16.04
N ASP A 38 -68.02 -14.53 -15.14
CA ASP A 38 -68.74 -14.62 -13.86
C ASP A 38 -68.39 -13.35 -13.06
N LYS A 39 -69.38 -12.50 -12.82
CA LYS A 39 -69.18 -11.26 -12.05
C LYS A 39 -69.31 -11.62 -10.57
N SER A 40 -68.23 -12.18 -10.01
CA SER A 40 -68.05 -12.10 -8.56
C SER A 40 -67.61 -10.68 -8.23
N ASP A 41 -68.42 -9.97 -7.44
CA ASP A 41 -68.02 -8.77 -6.70
C ASP A 41 -66.95 -9.21 -5.67
N GLY A 42 -65.75 -9.50 -6.17
CA GLY A 42 -64.56 -9.63 -5.34
C GLY A 42 -64.17 -8.22 -4.92
N ASP A 43 -64.14 -7.99 -3.61
CA ASP A 43 -63.46 -6.86 -2.99
C ASP A 43 -62.20 -6.53 -3.80
N LYS A 44 -62.20 -5.39 -4.49
CA LYS A 44 -60.99 -4.85 -5.09
C LYS A 44 -60.09 -4.49 -3.92
N VAL A 45 -59.27 -5.45 -3.49
CA VAL A 45 -58.16 -5.20 -2.58
C VAL A 45 -57.35 -4.09 -3.24
N GLU A 46 -57.48 -2.87 -2.74
CA GLU A 46 -56.68 -1.74 -3.18
C GLU A 46 -55.22 -2.16 -3.00
N GLY A 47 -54.49 -2.27 -4.11
CA GLY A 47 -53.07 -2.53 -4.06
C GLY A 47 -52.37 -1.44 -3.26
N PRO A 48 -51.19 -1.73 -2.67
CA PRO A 48 -50.44 -0.74 -1.91
C PRO A 48 -50.24 0.53 -2.74
N SER A 49 -50.40 1.69 -2.09
CA SER A 49 -50.23 2.97 -2.77
C SER A 49 -48.81 3.12 -3.31
N ASN A 50 -48.59 4.04 -4.24
CA ASN A 50 -47.24 4.29 -4.76
C ASN A 50 -46.28 4.72 -3.65
N GLU A 51 -46.77 5.46 -2.64
CA GLU A 51 -46.00 5.87 -1.47
C GLU A 51 -45.63 4.66 -0.61
N ASP A 52 -46.55 3.73 -0.37
CA ASP A 52 -46.27 2.49 0.37
C ASP A 52 -45.24 1.62 -0.36
N ARG A 53 -45.32 1.53 -1.69
CA ARG A 53 -44.37 0.77 -2.50
C ARG A 53 -42.98 1.39 -2.46
N GLU A 54 -42.88 2.72 -2.51
CA GLU A 54 -41.62 3.43 -2.42
C GLU A 54 -41.01 3.28 -1.01
N GLN A 55 -41.83 3.34 0.04
CA GLN A 55 -41.36 3.11 1.41
C GLN A 55 -40.84 1.68 1.59
N LEU A 56 -41.58 0.67 1.12
CA LEU A 56 -41.14 -0.72 1.14
C LEU A 56 -39.83 -0.93 0.37
N GLN A 57 -39.64 -0.22 -0.75
CA GLN A 57 -38.37 -0.24 -1.50
C GLN A 57 -37.22 0.37 -0.69
N ARG A 58 -37.43 1.52 -0.05
CA ARG A 58 -36.42 2.15 0.82
C ARG A 58 -36.03 1.25 1.99
N GLU A 59 -37.01 0.63 2.64
CA GLU A 59 -36.77 -0.33 3.72
C GLU A 59 -35.99 -1.55 3.21
N ALA A 60 -36.41 -2.15 2.10
CA ALA A 60 -35.73 -3.30 1.50
C ALA A 60 -34.28 -3.00 1.09
N HIS A 61 -34.00 -1.84 0.48
CA HIS A 61 -32.64 -1.46 0.09
C HIS A 61 -31.76 -1.11 1.29
N ARG A 62 -32.34 -0.53 2.36
CA ARG A 62 -31.62 -0.28 3.61
C ARG A 62 -31.24 -1.60 4.30
N GLU A 63 -32.15 -2.57 4.36
CA GLU A 63 -31.87 -3.91 4.90
C GLU A 63 -30.85 -4.67 4.06
N ALA A 64 -30.97 -4.61 2.73
CA ALA A 64 -30.01 -5.21 1.82
C ALA A 64 -28.61 -4.62 2.02
N LEU A 65 -28.48 -3.31 2.19
CA LEU A 65 -27.21 -2.67 2.53
C LEU A 65 -26.68 -3.17 3.88
N ALA A 66 -27.53 -3.23 4.92
CA ALA A 66 -27.12 -3.71 6.25
C ALA A 66 -26.55 -5.14 6.21
N LEU A 67 -27.15 -6.03 5.42
CA LEU A 67 -26.65 -7.39 5.21
C LEU A 67 -25.35 -7.41 4.38
N ALA A 68 -25.31 -6.63 3.30
CA ALA A 68 -24.14 -6.55 2.43
C ALA A 68 -22.92 -5.95 3.13
N LEU A 69 -23.10 -5.08 4.12
CA LEU A 69 -22.02 -4.50 4.92
C LEU A 69 -21.20 -5.58 5.63
N GLU A 70 -21.85 -6.58 6.22
CA GLU A 70 -21.17 -7.65 6.95
C GLU A 70 -20.31 -8.51 6.01
N SER A 71 -20.88 -8.99 4.90
CA SER A 71 -20.13 -9.80 3.92
C SER A 71 -19.01 -9.00 3.25
N SER A 72 -19.23 -7.71 2.99
CA SER A 72 -18.23 -6.82 2.41
C SER A 72 -17.07 -6.57 3.36
N ARG A 73 -17.33 -6.23 4.62
CA ARG A 73 -16.28 -6.04 5.63
C ARG A 73 -15.47 -7.32 5.84
N ALA A 74 -16.13 -8.48 5.88
CA ALA A 74 -15.44 -9.76 6.00
C ALA A 74 -14.51 -10.02 4.80
N ALA A 75 -14.99 -9.79 3.57
CA ALA A 75 -14.18 -9.96 2.36
C ALA A 75 -13.00 -8.98 2.30
N LEU A 76 -13.23 -7.71 2.61
CA LEU A 76 -12.18 -6.69 2.67
C LEU A 76 -11.14 -7.00 3.77
N SER A 77 -11.57 -7.45 4.95
CA SER A 77 -10.66 -7.82 6.04
C SER A 77 -9.84 -9.07 5.74
N GLN A 78 -10.39 -10.03 5.00
CA GLN A 78 -9.63 -11.19 4.55
C GLN A 78 -8.59 -10.82 3.48
N ALA A 79 -8.92 -9.84 2.63
CA ALA A 79 -8.01 -9.38 1.59
C ALA A 79 -6.84 -8.54 2.13
N ASP A 80 -7.07 -7.70 3.13
CA ASP A 80 -6.04 -6.93 3.83
C ASP A 80 -6.19 -7.05 5.36
N PRO A 81 -5.73 -8.18 5.94
CA PRO A 81 -5.86 -8.41 7.38
C PRO A 81 -5.10 -7.39 8.23
N LEU A 82 -4.02 -6.83 7.67
CA LEU A 82 -3.24 -5.79 8.34
C LEU A 82 -4.02 -4.48 8.46
N ALA A 83 -4.67 -4.03 7.38
CA ALA A 83 -5.55 -2.86 7.44
C ALA A 83 -6.70 -3.08 8.43
N ALA A 84 -7.32 -4.27 8.42
CA ALA A 84 -8.37 -4.62 9.38
C ALA A 84 -7.88 -4.55 10.82
N TYR A 85 -6.69 -5.09 11.11
CA TYR A 85 -6.08 -5.04 12.44
C TYR A 85 -5.75 -3.60 12.88
N ARG A 86 -5.18 -2.79 11.98
CA ARG A 86 -4.89 -1.36 12.23
C ARG A 86 -6.15 -0.54 12.54
N ALA A 87 -7.26 -0.85 11.87
CA ALA A 87 -8.56 -0.20 12.06
C ALA A 87 -9.36 -0.77 13.26
N GLY A 88 -8.86 -1.80 13.95
CA GLY A 88 -9.57 -2.49 15.02
C GLY A 88 -10.81 -3.26 14.53
N GLN A 89 -10.85 -3.62 13.25
CA GLN A 89 -11.97 -4.33 12.60
C GLN A 89 -11.72 -5.85 12.49
N GLY A 90 -10.55 -6.34 12.90
CA GLY A 90 -10.21 -7.76 12.90
C GLY A 90 -9.04 -8.08 13.82
N PRO A 91 -8.82 -9.36 14.16
CA PRO A 91 -7.64 -9.79 14.89
C PRO A 91 -6.38 -9.62 14.02
N ALA A 92 -5.23 -9.64 14.67
CA ALA A 92 -3.96 -9.77 13.97
C ALA A 92 -3.94 -11.09 13.17
N ALA A 93 -3.69 -11.00 11.87
CA ALA A 93 -3.56 -12.18 11.01
C ALA A 93 -2.47 -11.96 9.96
N ALA A 94 -1.85 -13.07 9.53
CA ALA A 94 -0.83 -13.04 8.49
C ALA A 94 -1.44 -12.61 7.14
N PRO A 95 -0.67 -11.89 6.30
CA PRO A 95 -1.08 -11.63 4.92
C PRO A 95 -1.33 -12.94 4.16
N PRO A 96 -2.24 -12.95 3.17
CA PRO A 96 -2.56 -14.14 2.37
C PRO A 96 -1.45 -14.44 1.35
N LEU A 97 -0.39 -15.13 1.80
CA LEU A 97 0.80 -15.44 0.98
C LEU A 97 0.73 -16.80 0.28
N SER A 98 -0.41 -17.48 0.27
CA SER A 98 -0.61 -18.76 -0.43
C SER A 98 -1.70 -18.68 -1.51
N PHE A 99 -1.59 -19.53 -2.53
CA PHE A 99 -2.59 -19.62 -3.60
C PHE A 99 -3.99 -19.98 -3.05
N ALA A 100 -4.03 -20.91 -2.08
CA ALA A 100 -5.28 -21.31 -1.43
C ALA A 100 -5.95 -20.14 -0.68
N ALA A 101 -5.19 -19.33 0.07
CA ALA A 101 -5.71 -18.16 0.76
C ALA A 101 -6.30 -17.14 -0.22
N ARG A 102 -5.62 -16.88 -1.35
CA ARG A 102 -6.11 -15.98 -2.40
C ARG A 102 -7.37 -16.50 -3.09
N GLY A 103 -7.47 -17.82 -3.29
CA GLY A 103 -8.69 -18.46 -3.78
C GLY A 103 -9.89 -18.20 -2.87
N HIS A 104 -9.73 -18.37 -1.56
CA HIS A 104 -10.80 -18.07 -0.59
C HIS A 104 -11.18 -16.58 -0.58
N ILE A 105 -10.20 -15.68 -0.70
CA ILE A 105 -10.46 -14.24 -0.81
C ILE A 105 -11.29 -13.93 -2.06
N LEU A 106 -10.94 -14.52 -3.21
CA LEU A 106 -11.67 -14.29 -4.45
C LEU A 106 -13.14 -14.73 -4.34
N GLU A 107 -13.40 -15.91 -3.74
CA GLU A 107 -14.76 -16.38 -3.47
C GLU A 107 -15.54 -15.43 -2.53
N ALA A 108 -14.88 -14.92 -1.49
CA ALA A 108 -15.48 -13.97 -0.57
C ALA A 108 -15.82 -12.63 -1.26
N LEU A 109 -14.91 -12.14 -2.11
CA LEU A 109 -15.10 -10.91 -2.89
C LEU A 109 -16.25 -11.04 -3.89
N GLU A 110 -16.33 -12.15 -4.63
CA GLU A 110 -17.41 -12.37 -5.61
C GLU A 110 -18.78 -12.45 -4.93
N ARG A 111 -18.85 -13.05 -3.74
CA ARG A 111 -20.07 -13.06 -2.92
C ARG A 111 -20.46 -11.65 -2.48
N ALA A 112 -19.54 -10.89 -1.88
CA ALA A 112 -19.80 -9.53 -1.43
C ALA A 112 -20.17 -8.58 -2.59
N GLN A 113 -19.57 -8.74 -3.76
CA GLN A 113 -19.94 -8.00 -4.97
C GLN A 113 -21.38 -8.33 -5.42
N THR A 114 -21.77 -9.59 -5.33
CA THR A 114 -23.14 -10.01 -5.67
C THR A 114 -24.15 -9.37 -4.71
N ASP A 115 -23.88 -9.39 -3.40
CA ASP A 115 -24.73 -8.79 -2.37
C ASP A 115 -24.92 -7.27 -2.56
N THR A 116 -23.88 -6.59 -3.04
CA THR A 116 -23.90 -5.13 -3.22
C THR A 116 -24.41 -4.66 -4.57
N ARG A 117 -24.42 -5.51 -5.61
CA ARG A 117 -24.72 -5.11 -6.99
C ARG A 117 -26.15 -4.62 -7.17
N ASP A 118 -27.12 -5.27 -6.53
CA ASP A 118 -28.54 -5.06 -6.80
C ASP A 118 -29.17 -3.98 -5.89
N ILE A 119 -28.35 -3.32 -5.05
CA ILE A 119 -28.78 -2.20 -4.19
C ILE A 119 -28.87 -0.91 -5.02
N ASP A 120 -30.05 -0.30 -5.09
CA ASP A 120 -30.27 0.94 -5.83
C ASP A 120 -30.09 2.17 -4.93
N GLU A 121 -29.11 3.01 -5.28
CA GLU A 121 -28.71 4.20 -4.54
C GLU A 121 -29.85 5.22 -4.38
N ARG A 122 -30.86 5.21 -5.27
CA ARG A 122 -31.98 6.15 -5.23
C ARG A 122 -32.90 5.95 -4.03
N PHE A 123 -32.88 4.76 -3.42
CA PHE A 123 -33.69 4.42 -2.25
C PHE A 123 -32.92 4.45 -0.93
N LEU A 124 -31.68 4.95 -0.96
CA LEU A 124 -30.81 5.08 0.20
C LEU A 124 -30.68 6.53 0.66
N GLU A 125 -30.38 6.71 1.93
CA GLU A 125 -29.97 8.01 2.47
C GLU A 125 -28.57 8.38 1.97
N PRO A 126 -28.21 9.69 1.90
CA PRO A 126 -26.92 10.13 1.36
C PRO A 126 -25.70 9.42 1.97
N ASP A 127 -25.66 9.24 3.28
CA ASP A 127 -24.55 8.57 3.97
C ASP A 127 -24.44 7.09 3.56
N SER A 128 -25.58 6.41 3.40
CA SER A 128 -25.65 5.02 2.91
C SER A 128 -25.21 4.90 1.45
N VAL A 129 -25.49 5.90 0.61
CA VAL A 129 -24.97 5.95 -0.77
C VAL A 129 -23.45 6.04 -0.77
N VAL A 130 -22.86 6.88 0.09
CA VAL A 130 -21.41 6.99 0.22
C VAL A 130 -20.81 5.64 0.64
N ILE A 131 -21.36 5.01 1.69
CA ILE A 131 -20.93 3.70 2.16
C ILE A 131 -20.98 2.64 1.04
N LEU A 132 -22.10 2.56 0.33
CA LEU A 132 -22.28 1.60 -0.77
C LEU A 132 -21.24 1.82 -1.88
N ARG A 133 -20.96 3.07 -2.25
CA ARG A 133 -19.97 3.41 -3.27
C ARG A 133 -18.55 3.06 -2.84
N VAL A 134 -18.19 3.34 -1.59
CA VAL A 134 -16.89 2.99 -1.01
C VAL A 134 -16.67 1.48 -1.04
N ILE A 135 -17.67 0.71 -0.59
CA ILE A 135 -17.61 -0.76 -0.63
C ILE A 135 -17.48 -1.27 -2.05
N ARG A 136 -18.34 -0.83 -2.97
CA ARG A 136 -18.29 -1.24 -4.37
C ARG A 136 -16.93 -0.93 -4.97
N PHE A 137 -16.38 0.24 -4.68
CA PHE A 137 -15.04 0.63 -5.10
C PHE A 137 -13.98 -0.32 -4.54
N GLY A 138 -13.96 -0.53 -3.22
CA GLY A 138 -13.00 -1.40 -2.53
C GLY A 138 -13.03 -2.84 -3.04
N LEU A 139 -14.22 -3.44 -3.09
CA LEU A 139 -14.43 -4.78 -3.61
C LEU A 139 -14.02 -4.90 -5.07
N THR A 140 -14.37 -3.93 -5.91
CA THR A 140 -13.98 -3.94 -7.33
C THR A 140 -12.47 -3.83 -7.49
N ARG A 141 -11.82 -2.94 -6.73
CA ARG A 141 -10.36 -2.74 -6.78
C ARG A 141 -9.61 -4.02 -6.42
N ILE A 142 -9.95 -4.63 -5.28
CA ILE A 142 -9.28 -5.86 -4.82
C ILE A 142 -9.59 -7.02 -5.77
N HIS A 143 -10.83 -7.15 -6.24
CA HIS A 143 -11.17 -8.18 -7.21
C HIS A 143 -10.44 -7.98 -8.55
N ASP A 144 -10.31 -6.74 -9.04
CA ASP A 144 -9.51 -6.43 -10.23
C ASP A 144 -8.03 -6.77 -9.99
N ASP A 145 -7.46 -6.45 -8.83
CA ASP A 145 -6.11 -6.86 -8.44
C ASP A 145 -5.97 -8.39 -8.49
N GLN A 146 -6.84 -9.13 -7.81
CA GLN A 146 -6.78 -10.60 -7.76
C GLN A 146 -7.03 -11.28 -9.13
N LYS A 147 -7.84 -10.70 -10.03
CA LYS A 147 -8.12 -11.28 -11.36
C LYS A 147 -7.11 -10.85 -12.43
N ARG A 148 -6.64 -9.61 -12.41
CA ARG A 148 -5.74 -9.06 -13.45
C ARG A 148 -4.28 -9.36 -13.15
N HIS A 149 -3.92 -9.58 -11.89
CA HIS A 149 -2.70 -10.26 -11.49
C HIS A 149 -3.06 -11.74 -11.27
N PRO A 150 -3.07 -12.59 -12.32
CA PRO A 150 -3.40 -14.00 -12.16
C PRO A 150 -2.59 -14.55 -11.00
N GLY A 151 -3.25 -15.23 -10.05
CA GLY A 151 -2.69 -15.55 -8.72
C GLY A 151 -1.37 -16.33 -8.71
N LEU A 152 -0.94 -16.78 -9.89
CA LEU A 152 0.27 -17.52 -10.13
C LEU A 152 1.37 -16.70 -10.80
N ARG A 153 1.18 -15.41 -11.18
CA ARG A 153 2.21 -14.55 -11.81
C ARG A 153 2.52 -13.33 -10.95
N VAL A 154 3.04 -13.59 -9.75
CA VAL A 154 3.28 -12.53 -8.77
C VAL A 154 4.72 -12.05 -8.86
N ASP A 155 4.92 -10.72 -8.89
CA ASP A 155 6.23 -10.11 -8.66
C ASP A 155 6.82 -10.64 -7.33
N PRO A 156 8.02 -11.23 -7.31
CA PRO A 156 8.59 -11.81 -6.10
C PRO A 156 8.75 -10.81 -4.94
N ASN A 157 8.74 -9.49 -5.21
CA ASN A 157 8.81 -8.45 -4.18
C ASN A 157 7.46 -8.15 -3.49
N LEU A 158 6.33 -8.42 -4.13
CA LEU A 158 5.02 -8.05 -3.59
C LEU A 158 4.75 -8.68 -2.22
N PRO A 159 4.92 -10.01 -2.06
CA PRO A 159 4.58 -10.66 -0.79
C PRO A 159 5.57 -10.26 0.32
N LEU A 160 6.82 -9.93 -0.05
CA LEU A 160 7.83 -9.43 0.89
C LEU A 160 7.48 -8.04 1.41
N THR A 161 6.83 -7.20 0.59
CA THR A 161 6.30 -5.90 1.04
C THR A 161 5.20 -6.09 2.10
N MET A 162 4.32 -7.08 1.93
CA MET A 162 3.29 -7.38 2.94
C MET A 162 3.90 -7.89 4.25
N ILE A 163 4.96 -8.69 4.18
CA ILE A 163 5.71 -9.15 5.36
C ILE A 163 6.38 -7.96 6.06
N GLU A 164 7.00 -7.06 5.30
CA GLU A 164 7.61 -5.83 5.82
C GLU A 164 6.60 -4.95 6.55
N GLU A 165 5.46 -4.65 5.93
CA GLU A 165 4.39 -3.86 6.57
C GLU A 165 3.84 -4.51 7.85
N THR A 166 3.79 -5.85 7.88
CA THR A 166 3.33 -6.61 9.06
C THR A 166 4.37 -6.57 10.18
N LEU A 167 5.67 -6.61 9.85
CA LEU A 167 6.74 -6.39 10.83
C LEU A 167 6.76 -4.95 11.36
N ASP A 168 6.52 -3.96 10.50
CA ASP A 168 6.35 -2.55 10.92
C ASP A 168 5.21 -2.42 11.93
N GLU A 169 4.08 -3.09 11.68
CA GLU A 169 2.96 -3.11 12.61
C GLU A 169 3.29 -3.77 13.94
N LEU A 170 3.96 -4.93 13.90
CA LEU A 170 4.39 -5.62 15.12
C LEU A 170 5.31 -4.73 15.96
N GLU A 171 6.33 -4.13 15.35
CA GLU A 171 7.23 -3.22 16.03
C GLU A 171 6.50 -2.01 16.62
N TRP A 172 5.54 -1.45 15.88
CA TRP A 172 4.69 -0.36 16.38
C TRP A 172 3.91 -0.79 17.62
N ARG A 173 3.23 -1.93 17.58
CA ARG A 173 2.41 -2.42 18.70
C ARG A 173 3.25 -2.73 19.93
N LEU A 174 4.42 -3.35 19.73
CA LEU A 174 5.38 -3.56 20.80
C LEU A 174 5.85 -2.23 21.41
N LEU A 175 6.11 -1.23 20.58
CA LEU A 175 6.54 0.10 21.01
C LEU A 175 5.50 0.79 21.90
N VAL A 176 4.21 0.65 21.58
CA VAL A 176 3.12 1.28 22.35
C VAL A 176 2.49 0.38 23.42
N ASP A 177 3.07 -0.78 23.72
CA ASP A 177 2.52 -1.80 24.65
C ASP A 177 1.17 -2.41 24.27
N ASP A 178 0.81 -2.38 22.99
CA ASP A 178 -0.52 -2.78 22.51
C ASP A 178 -0.46 -4.07 21.67
N CYS A 179 0.41 -5.01 22.04
CA CYS A 179 0.57 -6.28 21.36
C CYS A 179 0.04 -7.42 22.23
N ASN A 180 -1.14 -7.94 21.86
CA ASN A 180 -1.75 -9.11 22.47
C ASN A 180 -1.11 -10.42 21.94
N GLN A 181 -1.60 -11.59 22.38
CA GLN A 181 -1.04 -12.88 21.94
C GLN A 181 -1.16 -13.08 20.42
N ASP A 182 -2.30 -12.72 19.80
CA ASP A 182 -2.47 -12.83 18.35
C ASP A 182 -1.41 -12.00 17.59
N CYS A 183 -1.10 -10.81 18.10
CA CYS A 183 -0.02 -9.95 17.58
C CYS A 183 1.36 -10.59 17.74
N LEU A 184 1.66 -11.23 18.88
CA LEU A 184 2.91 -11.94 19.11
C LEU A 184 3.06 -13.22 18.26
N ASP A 185 1.94 -13.85 17.88
CA ASP A 185 1.91 -15.06 17.05
C ASP A 185 2.01 -14.75 15.54
N LEU A 186 1.84 -13.49 15.12
CA LEU A 186 1.92 -13.05 13.72
C LEU A 186 3.17 -13.55 12.99
N PRO A 187 4.40 -13.45 13.54
CA PRO A 187 5.60 -13.94 12.84
C PRO A 187 5.53 -15.43 12.54
N GLY A 188 4.96 -16.23 13.44
CA GLY A 188 4.80 -17.67 13.24
C GLY A 188 3.78 -17.99 12.14
N ALA A 189 2.67 -17.25 12.12
CA ALA A 189 1.68 -17.35 11.05
C ALA A 189 2.25 -16.96 9.68
N MET A 190 3.02 -15.85 9.61
CA MET A 190 3.73 -15.46 8.38
C MET A 190 4.73 -16.54 7.93
N ALA A 191 5.51 -17.09 8.86
CA ALA A 191 6.47 -18.14 8.57
C ALA A 191 5.82 -19.38 7.93
N ALA A 192 4.60 -19.74 8.38
CA ALA A 192 3.84 -20.86 7.85
C ALA A 192 3.34 -20.62 6.42
N GLU A 193 3.08 -19.37 6.03
CA GLU A 193 2.60 -18.99 4.70
C GLU A 193 3.72 -18.79 3.66
N ILE A 194 4.95 -18.43 4.09
CA ILE A 194 6.12 -18.19 3.20
C ILE A 194 6.39 -19.34 2.21
N PRO A 195 6.28 -20.64 2.56
CA PRO A 195 6.44 -21.72 1.59
C PRO A 195 5.47 -21.61 0.40
N GLY A 196 4.26 -21.09 0.61
CA GLY A 196 3.23 -20.88 -0.42
C GLY A 196 3.60 -19.82 -1.46
N LEU A 197 4.59 -18.96 -1.18
CA LEU A 197 5.10 -17.98 -2.15
C LEU A 197 5.64 -18.63 -3.41
N ARG A 198 6.23 -19.82 -3.28
CA ARG A 198 6.81 -20.56 -4.41
C ARG A 198 5.75 -20.97 -5.41
N GLU A 199 4.58 -21.38 -4.92
CA GLU A 199 3.45 -21.83 -5.75
C GLU A 199 2.85 -20.68 -6.59
N GLN A 200 3.11 -19.43 -6.19
CA GLN A 200 2.58 -18.24 -6.83
C GLN A 200 3.54 -17.58 -7.84
N LEU A 201 4.72 -18.15 -8.06
CA LEU A 201 5.73 -17.59 -8.95
C LEU A 201 5.84 -18.39 -10.26
N GLU A 202 4.95 -18.12 -11.21
CA GLU A 202 5.01 -18.61 -12.60
C GLU A 202 5.84 -17.70 -13.49
N ALA A 203 6.12 -16.45 -13.09
CA ALA A 203 6.87 -15.54 -13.93
C ALA A 203 7.77 -14.60 -13.10
N ALA A 204 9.02 -14.43 -13.51
CA ALA A 204 9.98 -13.58 -12.81
C ALA A 204 10.99 -12.94 -13.77
N SER A 205 11.52 -11.78 -13.38
CA SER A 205 12.72 -11.19 -13.98
C SER A 205 13.93 -11.46 -13.07
N LEU A 206 15.13 -11.55 -13.67
CA LEU A 206 16.35 -11.74 -12.91
C LEU A 206 16.59 -10.59 -11.89
N PRO A 207 16.45 -9.30 -12.25
CA PRO A 207 16.63 -8.20 -11.29
C PRO A 207 15.63 -8.24 -10.13
N ALA A 208 14.35 -8.50 -10.40
CA ALA A 208 13.35 -8.61 -9.33
C ALA A 208 13.64 -9.79 -8.39
N THR A 209 14.13 -10.90 -8.93
CA THR A 209 14.53 -12.08 -8.13
C THR A 209 15.70 -11.77 -7.20
N ILE A 210 16.73 -11.07 -7.71
CA ILE A 210 17.89 -10.62 -6.91
C ILE A 210 17.42 -9.71 -5.78
N ARG A 211 16.62 -8.70 -6.10
CA ARG A 211 16.09 -7.75 -5.13
C ARG A 211 15.21 -8.39 -4.07
N ALA A 212 14.35 -9.32 -4.46
CA ALA A 212 13.57 -10.11 -3.51
C ALA A 212 14.48 -10.91 -2.57
N GLY A 213 15.61 -11.44 -3.08
CA GLY A 213 16.62 -12.11 -2.28
C GLY A 213 17.27 -11.19 -1.24
N GLU A 214 17.68 -9.99 -1.63
CA GLU A 214 18.20 -8.95 -0.73
C GLU A 214 17.17 -8.58 0.35
N ARG A 215 15.90 -8.37 -0.05
CA ARG A 215 14.80 -8.06 0.87
C ARG A 215 14.56 -9.20 1.87
N CYS A 216 14.60 -10.46 1.45
CA CYS A 216 14.51 -11.60 2.37
C CYS A 216 15.61 -11.56 3.43
N THR A 217 16.85 -11.27 3.02
CA THR A 217 17.99 -11.17 3.93
C THR A 217 17.80 -10.04 4.95
N ALA A 218 17.37 -8.86 4.47
CA ALA A 218 17.10 -7.72 5.33
C ALA A 218 15.97 -7.99 6.33
N LEU A 219 14.85 -8.58 5.87
CA LEU A 219 13.72 -8.95 6.72
C LEU A 219 14.09 -10.04 7.73
N ALA A 220 14.90 -11.03 7.35
CA ALA A 220 15.37 -12.07 8.26
C ALA A 220 16.29 -11.49 9.34
N ALA A 221 17.22 -10.61 8.98
CA ALA A 221 18.07 -9.90 9.92
C ALA A 221 17.25 -9.03 10.89
N ARG A 222 16.24 -8.32 10.37
CA ARG A 222 15.31 -7.52 11.16
C ARG A 222 14.54 -8.37 12.18
N ALA A 223 13.96 -9.49 11.74
CA ALA A 223 13.21 -10.41 12.61
C ALA A 223 14.10 -11.01 13.71
N ARG A 224 15.34 -11.42 13.39
CA ARG A 224 16.32 -11.89 14.40
C ARG A 224 16.68 -10.79 15.38
N GLY A 225 17.00 -9.60 14.89
CA GLY A 225 17.33 -8.46 15.73
C GLY A 225 16.20 -8.15 16.71
N LEU A 226 14.94 -8.20 16.25
CA LEU A 226 13.79 -8.02 17.12
C LEU A 226 13.66 -9.15 18.16
N ALA A 227 13.86 -10.42 17.75
CA ALA A 227 13.83 -11.57 18.66
C ALA A 227 14.91 -11.47 19.76
N GLU A 228 16.12 -11.06 19.40
CA GLU A 228 17.23 -10.86 20.35
C GLU A 228 16.90 -9.77 21.37
N ARG A 229 16.34 -8.64 20.91
CA ARG A 229 15.99 -7.48 21.75
C ARG A 229 14.83 -7.77 22.71
N LEU A 230 13.87 -8.58 22.28
CA LEU A 230 12.77 -9.07 23.12
C LEU A 230 13.18 -10.22 24.06
N LYS A 231 14.45 -10.63 24.05
CA LYS A 231 15.02 -11.83 24.69
C LYS A 231 14.47 -13.12 24.06
N ALA A 232 15.30 -13.77 23.24
CA ALA A 232 14.99 -14.90 22.37
C ALA A 232 14.33 -16.15 23.01
N GLY A 233 14.08 -16.19 24.31
CA GLY A 233 13.23 -17.20 24.97
C GLY A 233 11.74 -16.88 24.95
N ASP A 234 11.38 -15.61 24.76
CA ASP A 234 10.00 -15.15 24.88
C ASP A 234 9.30 -15.01 23.50
N GLN A 235 10.04 -15.14 22.38
CA GLN A 235 9.51 -14.91 21.01
C GLN A 235 10.07 -15.89 19.95
N PRO A 236 9.84 -17.21 20.06
CA PRO A 236 10.32 -18.20 19.06
C PRO A 236 9.72 -18.00 17.66
N ALA A 237 8.59 -17.32 17.56
CA ALA A 237 7.91 -17.01 16.30
C ALA A 237 8.76 -16.15 15.36
N LEU A 238 9.50 -15.16 15.90
CA LEU A 238 10.36 -14.27 15.10
C LEU A 238 11.58 -14.99 14.53
N VAL A 239 12.17 -15.92 15.29
CA VAL A 239 13.27 -16.77 14.81
C VAL A 239 12.76 -17.69 13.70
N THR A 240 11.55 -18.26 13.88
CA THR A 240 10.91 -19.11 12.88
C THR A 240 10.64 -18.35 11.57
N LEU A 241 10.20 -17.09 11.65
CA LEU A 241 10.04 -16.21 10.50
C LEU A 241 11.37 -15.96 9.77
N ALA A 242 12.43 -15.62 10.51
CA ALA A 242 13.73 -15.38 9.93
C ALA A 242 14.27 -16.62 9.19
N ASP A 243 14.10 -17.81 9.76
CA ASP A 243 14.54 -19.06 9.14
C ASP A 243 13.71 -19.42 7.90
N ALA A 244 12.41 -19.10 7.91
CA ALA A 244 11.55 -19.22 6.73
C ALA A 244 11.99 -18.27 5.60
N LEU A 245 12.32 -17.01 5.93
CA LEU A 245 12.84 -16.02 4.98
C LEU A 245 14.21 -16.44 4.40
N ASP A 246 15.14 -16.93 5.21
CA ASP A 246 16.42 -17.47 4.73
C ASP A 246 16.22 -18.68 3.81
N THR A 247 15.23 -19.52 4.12
CA THR A 247 14.86 -20.67 3.29
C THR A 247 14.24 -20.24 1.96
N HIS A 248 13.47 -19.15 1.94
CA HIS A 248 12.97 -18.54 0.72
C HIS A 248 14.09 -17.88 -0.09
N HIS A 249 15.00 -17.14 0.56
CA HIS A 249 16.18 -16.55 -0.08
C HIS A 249 17.04 -17.59 -0.79
N ARG A 250 17.34 -18.73 -0.15
CA ARG A 250 18.08 -19.83 -0.79
C ARG A 250 17.40 -20.36 -2.05
N TRP A 251 16.07 -20.44 -2.04
CA TRP A 251 15.32 -20.82 -3.23
C TRP A 251 15.36 -19.74 -4.33
N LEU A 252 15.34 -18.46 -3.97
CA LEU A 252 15.54 -17.36 -4.94
C LEU A 252 16.94 -17.40 -5.57
N LEU A 253 17.98 -17.80 -4.83
CA LEU A 253 19.32 -18.01 -5.39
C LEU A 253 19.35 -19.19 -6.40
N GLU A 254 18.66 -20.28 -6.11
CA GLU A 254 18.49 -21.40 -7.05
C GLU A 254 17.76 -20.94 -8.33
N LEU A 255 16.72 -20.12 -8.17
CA LEU A 255 15.98 -19.52 -9.27
C LEU A 255 16.86 -18.57 -10.09
N GLN A 256 17.61 -17.69 -9.43
CA GLN A 256 18.55 -16.76 -10.06
C GLN A 256 19.56 -17.50 -10.95
N ALA A 257 20.07 -18.64 -10.50
CA ALA A 257 21.06 -19.43 -11.24
C ALA A 257 20.51 -20.03 -12.56
N VAL A 258 19.19 -20.19 -12.69
CA VAL A 258 18.57 -20.74 -13.90
C VAL A 258 17.86 -19.69 -14.76
N LEU A 259 17.60 -18.49 -14.22
CA LEU A 259 17.02 -17.38 -14.98
C LEU A 259 18.09 -16.75 -15.88
N PRO A 260 17.96 -16.82 -17.21
CA PRO A 260 18.90 -16.16 -18.10
C PRO A 260 18.74 -14.63 -18.02
N GLU A 261 19.83 -13.90 -18.24
CA GLU A 261 19.82 -12.44 -18.22
C GLU A 261 18.81 -11.87 -19.24
N ALA A 262 17.95 -10.98 -18.75
CA ALA A 262 16.86 -10.40 -19.51
C ALA A 262 17.31 -9.17 -20.31
N LYS A 263 17.21 -9.18 -21.65
CA LYS A 263 17.12 -7.91 -22.39
C LYS A 263 15.85 -7.18 -21.94
N LEU A 264 15.92 -5.85 -21.87
CA LEU A 264 14.92 -5.00 -21.22
C LEU A 264 13.49 -5.18 -21.76
N GLN A 265 13.32 -5.44 -23.05
CA GLN A 265 12.01 -5.43 -23.72
C GLN A 265 11.59 -6.78 -24.33
N THR A 266 12.43 -7.82 -24.25
CA THR A 266 12.12 -9.11 -24.89
C THR A 266 11.48 -10.07 -23.90
N TRP A 267 10.19 -10.37 -24.11
CA TRP A 267 9.57 -11.57 -23.56
C TRP A 267 10.18 -12.80 -24.25
N SER A 268 10.65 -13.78 -23.47
CA SER A 268 11.17 -15.04 -24.03
C SER A 268 10.47 -16.24 -23.44
N ALA A 269 10.44 -17.33 -24.20
CA ALA A 269 9.84 -18.62 -23.84
C ALA A 269 10.30 -19.15 -22.47
N ALA A 270 9.45 -20.00 -21.88
CA ALA A 270 9.61 -20.69 -20.60
C ALA A 270 11.07 -21.07 -20.26
N ALA A 271 11.50 -20.76 -19.04
CA ALA A 271 12.77 -21.23 -18.50
C ALA A 271 12.80 -22.77 -18.46
N PRO A 272 13.98 -23.42 -18.45
CA PRO A 272 14.07 -24.87 -18.26
C PRO A 272 13.32 -25.29 -16.97
N PRO A 273 12.76 -26.51 -16.93
CA PRO A 273 11.98 -26.98 -15.80
C PRO A 273 12.78 -26.87 -14.50
N LEU A 274 12.25 -26.10 -13.56
CA LEU A 274 12.78 -25.99 -12.22
C LEU A 274 12.40 -27.26 -11.43
N ARG A 275 13.34 -27.82 -10.68
CA ARG A 275 13.00 -28.81 -9.65
C ARG A 275 13.47 -28.32 -8.29
N PRO A 276 12.84 -27.25 -7.79
CA PRO A 276 12.34 -27.25 -6.41
C PRO A 276 10.90 -26.71 -6.32
N GLY A 277 9.95 -27.53 -5.85
CA GLY A 277 8.56 -27.09 -5.56
C GLY A 277 7.46 -27.51 -6.56
N ASN A 278 7.68 -28.54 -7.38
CA ASN A 278 6.70 -29.04 -8.38
C ASN A 278 6.31 -28.08 -9.53
N LEU A 279 6.98 -26.94 -9.69
CA LEU A 279 6.76 -26.07 -10.85
C LEU A 279 7.40 -26.67 -12.11
N GLU A 280 6.61 -26.92 -13.15
CA GLU A 280 7.12 -27.48 -14.41
C GLU A 280 7.96 -26.47 -15.21
N SER A 281 7.74 -25.16 -15.03
CA SER A 281 8.55 -24.07 -15.63
C SER A 281 8.17 -22.71 -15.01
N ILE A 282 9.08 -21.74 -15.08
CA ILE A 282 8.81 -20.32 -14.79
C ILE A 282 9.01 -19.51 -16.08
N ASP A 283 8.01 -18.73 -16.47
CA ASP A 283 8.05 -17.77 -17.58
C ASP A 283 9.06 -16.65 -17.27
N ARG A 284 9.89 -16.31 -18.26
CA ARG A 284 10.82 -15.19 -18.12
C ARG A 284 10.11 -13.87 -18.44
N LEU A 285 10.15 -12.94 -17.50
CA LEU A 285 9.68 -11.57 -17.71
C LEU A 285 10.79 -10.66 -18.26
N PRO A 286 10.43 -9.62 -19.04
CA PRO A 286 11.36 -8.55 -19.35
C PRO A 286 11.84 -7.85 -18.08
N ALA A 287 13.02 -7.23 -18.14
CA ALA A 287 13.53 -6.43 -17.02
C ALA A 287 12.74 -5.12 -16.87
N ALA A 288 12.24 -4.54 -17.97
CA ALA A 288 11.34 -3.41 -17.93
C ALA A 288 9.90 -3.84 -18.24
N LEU A 289 8.95 -3.45 -17.38
CA LEU A 289 7.54 -3.34 -17.76
C LEU A 289 7.43 -2.39 -18.96
N ASP A 290 6.79 -2.80 -20.05
CA ASP A 290 6.49 -1.88 -21.16
C ASP A 290 5.45 -0.82 -20.72
N ALA A 291 5.28 0.24 -21.51
CA ALA A 291 4.40 1.36 -21.15
C ALA A 291 2.95 0.90 -20.89
N ARG A 292 2.46 -0.09 -21.65
CA ARG A 292 1.10 -0.61 -21.51
C ARG A 292 0.94 -1.45 -20.25
N ALA A 293 1.95 -2.25 -19.90
CA ALA A 293 2.00 -3.03 -18.67
C ALA A 293 2.07 -2.11 -17.45
N MET A 294 2.90 -1.06 -17.49
CA MET A 294 2.96 -0.04 -16.45
C MET A 294 1.61 0.68 -16.31
N ILE A 295 1.02 1.20 -17.39
CA ILE A 295 -0.29 1.88 -17.31
C ILE A 295 -1.37 0.95 -16.75
N ARG A 296 -1.41 -0.30 -17.21
CA ARG A 296 -2.36 -1.29 -16.70
C ARG A 296 -2.16 -1.50 -15.20
N TRP A 297 -0.90 -1.65 -14.79
CA TRP A 297 -0.55 -1.84 -13.40
C TRP A 297 -0.97 -0.64 -12.53
N LEU A 298 -0.66 0.59 -12.94
CA LEU A 298 -1.07 1.81 -12.23
C LEU A 298 -2.58 2.04 -12.18
N SER A 299 -3.26 1.67 -13.26
CA SER A 299 -4.72 1.71 -13.33
C SER A 299 -5.37 0.70 -12.37
N VAL A 300 -4.69 -0.41 -12.05
CA VAL A 300 -5.20 -1.42 -11.11
C VAL A 300 -4.89 -1.04 -9.66
N ASP A 301 -3.63 -0.75 -9.34
CA ASP A 301 -3.21 -0.54 -7.95
C ASP A 301 -3.74 0.80 -7.41
N GLU A 302 -3.72 1.85 -8.24
CA GLU A 302 -3.92 3.24 -7.80
C GLU A 302 -4.95 4.01 -8.65
N ARG A 303 -5.55 3.36 -9.66
CA ARG A 303 -6.50 3.95 -10.62
C ARG A 303 -6.03 5.25 -11.27
N VAL A 304 -4.72 5.34 -11.50
CA VAL A 304 -4.12 6.47 -12.20
C VAL A 304 -4.15 6.21 -13.70
N ASP A 305 -4.83 7.07 -14.45
CA ASP A 305 -4.67 7.15 -15.90
C ASP A 305 -3.35 7.86 -16.23
N LEU A 306 -2.30 7.08 -16.41
CA LEU A 306 -0.95 7.58 -16.65
C LEU A 306 -0.69 7.82 -18.15
N VAL A 307 -0.18 9.00 -18.49
CA VAL A 307 0.51 9.25 -19.76
C VAL A 307 1.98 9.49 -19.44
N ALA A 308 2.85 8.52 -19.76
CA ALA A 308 4.20 8.41 -19.19
C ALA A 308 5.09 9.64 -19.44
N ASP A 309 5.05 10.23 -20.63
CA ASP A 309 5.82 11.43 -21.00
C ASP A 309 5.40 12.65 -20.17
N ARG A 310 4.09 12.88 -20.05
CA ARG A 310 3.54 13.97 -19.23
C ARG A 310 3.80 13.75 -17.75
N ALA A 311 3.70 12.51 -17.28
CA ALA A 311 4.00 12.12 -15.92
C ALA A 311 5.47 12.37 -15.57
N LEU A 312 6.40 11.98 -16.45
CA LEU A 312 7.82 12.25 -16.27
C LEU A 312 8.10 13.76 -16.21
N ALA A 313 7.49 14.54 -17.11
CA ALA A 313 7.62 15.99 -17.11
C ALA A 313 7.08 16.65 -15.82
N GLU A 314 5.99 16.12 -15.25
CA GLU A 314 5.48 16.55 -13.93
C GLU A 314 6.47 16.22 -12.82
N VAL A 315 6.97 14.99 -12.76
CA VAL A 315 7.96 14.56 -11.75
C VAL A 315 9.20 15.45 -11.78
N VAL A 316 9.76 15.72 -12.97
CA VAL A 316 10.93 16.59 -13.12
C VAL A 316 10.62 18.03 -12.68
N ARG A 317 9.46 18.57 -13.06
CA ARG A 317 9.00 19.89 -12.59
C ARG A 317 8.92 19.93 -11.06
N GLN A 318 8.37 18.91 -10.42
CA GLN A 318 8.22 18.86 -8.96
C GLN A 318 9.56 18.67 -8.26
N ALA A 319 10.50 17.90 -8.83
CA ALA A 319 11.87 17.81 -8.32
C ALA A 319 12.58 19.18 -8.31
N VAL A 320 12.40 19.99 -9.37
CA VAL A 320 12.91 21.38 -9.42
C VAL A 320 12.28 22.24 -8.33
N ARG A 321 10.97 22.12 -8.11
CA ARG A 321 10.28 22.86 -7.04
C ARG A 321 10.74 22.45 -5.65
N TRP A 322 10.99 21.17 -5.42
CA TRP A 322 11.52 20.67 -4.16
C TRP A 322 12.88 21.30 -3.83
N ARG A 323 13.74 21.47 -4.85
CA ARG A 323 15.01 22.20 -4.72
C ARG A 323 14.80 23.70 -4.39
N ALA A 324 13.72 24.31 -4.86
CA ALA A 324 13.38 25.69 -4.48
C ALA A 324 12.93 25.77 -3.01
N ILE A 325 12.11 24.82 -2.54
CA ILE A 325 11.72 24.70 -1.13
C ILE A 325 12.95 24.51 -0.24
N GLU A 326 13.93 23.72 -0.69
CA GLU A 326 15.21 23.54 0.01
C GLU A 326 15.94 24.86 0.25
N THR A 327 16.03 25.72 -0.77
CA THR A 327 16.67 27.04 -0.63
C THR A 327 15.91 27.93 0.36
N GLN A 328 14.57 27.86 0.37
CA GLN A 328 13.75 28.65 1.29
C GLN A 328 13.86 28.17 2.75
N LEU A 329 13.84 26.85 2.98
CA LEU A 329 13.84 26.29 4.33
C LEU A 329 15.23 26.19 4.97
N LEU A 330 16.30 26.09 4.16
CA LEU A 330 17.66 25.82 4.63
C LEU A 330 18.70 26.87 4.25
N GLY A 331 18.38 27.75 3.31
CA GLY A 331 19.28 28.78 2.80
C GLY A 331 19.74 29.73 3.92
N PRO A 332 20.88 30.42 3.72
CA PRO A 332 21.23 31.53 4.61
C PRO A 332 20.03 32.48 4.61
N GLY A 333 19.53 32.90 5.78
CA GLY A 333 18.30 33.68 5.95
C GLY A 333 18.36 35.11 5.38
N THR A 334 18.90 35.26 4.18
CA THR A 334 19.00 36.51 3.42
C THR A 334 17.75 36.68 2.59
N ASP A 335 17.12 37.84 2.78
CA ASP A 335 16.07 38.38 1.92
C ASP A 335 16.29 37.98 0.45
N PRO A 336 15.30 37.35 -0.22
CA PRO A 336 15.40 36.94 -1.62
C PRO A 336 15.54 38.12 -2.62
N ALA A 337 15.70 39.35 -2.13
CA ALA A 337 15.83 40.58 -2.91
C ALA A 337 17.28 41.08 -3.07
N ALA A 338 18.27 40.50 -2.38
CA ALA A 338 19.64 40.98 -2.42
C ALA A 338 20.51 40.15 -3.40
N ASP A 339 20.52 40.60 -4.65
CA ASP A 339 21.56 40.42 -5.66
C ASP A 339 21.84 39.00 -6.20
N GLY A 340 21.29 38.75 -7.40
CA GLY A 340 21.79 37.76 -8.34
C GLY A 340 20.85 36.56 -8.49
N GLY A 341 20.33 36.36 -9.71
CA GLY A 341 19.39 35.28 -10.03
C GLY A 341 19.89 33.89 -9.61
N PRO A 342 18.98 32.88 -9.58
CA PRO A 342 19.29 31.54 -9.09
C PRO A 342 20.43 30.95 -9.90
N ASP A 343 21.64 31.01 -9.36
CA ASP A 343 22.77 30.31 -9.92
C ASP A 343 22.50 28.82 -9.72
N ALA A 344 22.13 28.14 -10.81
CA ALA A 344 21.82 26.71 -10.82
C ALA A 344 23.01 25.84 -10.35
N SER A 345 24.19 26.44 -10.16
CA SER A 345 25.40 25.84 -9.61
C SER A 345 25.56 25.98 -8.10
N ALA A 346 24.65 26.66 -7.38
CA ALA A 346 24.72 26.76 -5.93
C ALA A 346 24.71 25.36 -5.27
N PRO A 347 25.59 25.09 -4.29
CA PRO A 347 25.69 23.79 -3.64
C PRO A 347 24.34 23.39 -3.04
N GLU A 348 23.98 22.12 -3.19
CA GLU A 348 22.79 21.54 -2.58
C GLU A 348 22.94 21.61 -1.05
N TYR A 349 22.33 22.62 -0.43
CA TYR A 349 22.42 22.91 1.00
C TYR A 349 22.06 21.70 1.85
N ALA A 350 20.99 20.99 1.49
CA ALA A 350 20.54 19.80 2.22
C ALA A 350 21.58 18.68 2.18
N THR A 351 22.20 18.45 1.02
CA THR A 351 23.26 17.45 0.84
C THR A 351 24.47 17.77 1.71
N ALA A 352 24.89 19.03 1.75
CA ALA A 352 25.98 19.47 2.62
C ALA A 352 25.64 19.29 4.11
N ILE A 353 24.45 19.71 4.54
CA ILE A 353 23.99 19.61 5.93
C ILE A 353 23.94 18.13 6.38
N VAL A 354 23.40 17.23 5.55
CA VAL A 354 23.31 15.80 5.88
C VAL A 354 24.70 15.14 5.85
N ALA A 355 25.61 15.56 4.97
CA ALA A 355 26.98 15.04 4.96
C ALA A 355 27.77 15.40 6.23
N GLU A 356 27.45 16.53 6.87
CA GLU A 356 28.04 16.96 8.15
C GLU A 356 27.37 16.29 9.37
N ASP A 357 26.15 15.78 9.20
CA ASP A 357 25.36 15.12 10.26
C ASP A 357 25.81 13.66 10.45
N LEU A 358 26.93 13.49 11.17
CA LEU A 358 27.53 12.18 11.37
C LEU A 358 26.71 11.29 12.33
N PRO A 359 26.53 9.99 12.02
CA PRO A 359 25.84 9.07 12.91
C PRO A 359 26.55 8.90 14.26
N THR A 360 25.79 9.02 15.35
CA THR A 360 26.28 8.72 16.71
C THR A 360 25.33 7.75 17.42
N PRO A 361 25.76 7.05 18.48
CA PRO A 361 24.89 6.16 19.23
C PRO A 361 23.61 6.88 19.70
N VAL A 362 22.48 6.19 19.61
CA VAL A 362 21.20 6.70 20.11
C VAL A 362 21.12 6.35 21.60
N THR A 363 20.95 7.36 22.45
CA THR A 363 20.75 7.21 23.90
C THR A 363 19.35 7.68 24.31
N VAL A 364 18.89 7.28 25.50
CA VAL A 364 17.59 7.74 26.03
C VAL A 364 17.55 9.25 26.12
N GLU A 365 18.63 9.88 26.60
CA GLU A 365 18.73 11.33 26.73
C GLU A 365 18.65 12.03 25.38
N ARG A 366 19.27 11.45 24.34
CA ARG A 366 19.26 11.99 22.98
C ARG A 366 17.87 11.86 22.34
N CYS A 367 17.20 10.73 22.56
CA CYS A 367 15.79 10.54 22.17
C CYS A 367 14.88 11.56 22.87
N GLU A 368 14.97 11.70 24.20
CA GLU A 368 14.16 12.64 24.97
C GLU A 368 14.41 14.10 24.60
N ALA A 369 15.67 14.45 24.30
CA ALA A 369 16.02 15.79 23.84
C ALA A 369 15.32 16.11 22.50
N LEU A 370 15.35 15.19 21.54
CA LEU A 370 14.67 15.38 20.26
C LEU A 370 13.14 15.34 20.39
N LEU A 371 12.57 14.50 21.26
CA LEU A 371 11.13 14.54 21.56
C LEU A 371 10.70 15.89 22.15
N LYS A 372 11.54 16.55 22.96
CA LYS A 372 11.27 17.91 23.46
C LYS A 372 11.29 18.93 22.33
N VAL A 373 12.23 18.81 21.39
CA VAL A 373 12.27 19.67 20.19
C VAL A 373 11.00 19.49 19.35
N LEU A 374 10.58 18.23 19.11
CA LEU A 374 9.34 17.92 18.41
C LEU A 374 8.13 18.50 19.15
N SER A 375 8.03 18.27 20.47
CA SER A 375 6.94 18.79 21.31
C SER A 375 6.82 20.31 21.22
N ALA A 376 7.94 21.02 21.28
CA ALA A 376 7.96 22.47 21.18
C ALA A 376 7.58 22.97 19.79
N GLY A 377 8.03 22.29 18.73
CA GLY A 377 7.76 22.68 17.35
C GLY A 377 6.34 22.39 16.87
N VAL A 378 5.69 21.35 17.41
CA VAL A 378 4.28 21.05 17.10
C VAL A 378 3.28 21.75 18.02
N ALA A 379 3.75 22.39 19.10
CA ALA A 379 2.88 23.10 20.03
C ALA A 379 2.15 24.25 19.32
N GLY A 380 0.81 24.18 19.31
CA GLY A 380 -0.04 25.20 18.71
C GLY A 380 -0.40 24.96 17.24
N ILE A 381 0.03 23.86 16.64
CA ILE A 381 -0.53 23.39 15.37
C ILE A 381 -1.88 22.73 15.67
N GLU A 382 -2.94 23.22 15.04
CA GLU A 382 -4.29 22.65 15.16
C GLU A 382 -4.29 21.19 14.68
N ASP A 383 -5.05 20.33 15.36
CA ASP A 383 -5.17 18.89 15.07
C ASP A 383 -3.87 18.07 15.14
N VAL A 384 -2.80 18.61 15.76
CA VAL A 384 -1.54 17.90 15.98
C VAL A 384 -1.29 17.73 17.48
N ASP A 385 -1.55 16.51 17.97
CA ASP A 385 -1.26 16.15 19.36
C ASP A 385 0.26 16.18 19.67
N ALA A 386 0.58 16.39 20.95
CA ALA A 386 1.95 16.30 21.43
C ALA A 386 2.54 14.89 21.17
N PRO A 387 3.86 14.79 20.87
CA PRO A 387 4.47 13.50 20.61
C PRO A 387 4.39 12.59 21.83
N VAL A 388 4.00 11.33 21.62
CA VAL A 388 3.94 10.31 22.68
C VAL A 388 4.83 9.14 22.28
N LEU A 389 5.94 8.96 23.02
CA LEU A 389 6.88 7.87 22.81
C LEU A 389 7.65 7.56 24.10
N ASP A 390 7.75 6.29 24.45
CA ASP A 390 8.66 5.81 25.51
C ASP A 390 10.06 5.61 24.89
N CYS A 391 11.00 6.49 25.23
CA CYS A 391 12.37 6.42 24.71
C CYS A 391 13.12 5.17 25.16
N GLU A 392 12.91 4.66 26.38
CA GLU A 392 13.61 3.45 26.83
C GLU A 392 13.18 2.26 25.99
N ARG A 393 11.86 2.10 25.81
CA ARG A 393 11.30 1.02 24.99
C ARG A 393 11.65 1.19 23.51
N TYR A 394 11.60 2.41 23.00
CA TYR A 394 12.04 2.72 21.64
C TYR A 394 13.49 2.29 21.40
N LEU A 395 14.42 2.61 22.30
CA LEU A 395 15.81 2.19 22.18
C LEU A 395 15.97 0.67 22.23
N VAL A 396 15.21 -0.02 23.10
CA VAL A 396 15.19 -1.48 23.15
C VAL A 396 14.74 -2.07 21.82
N LEU A 397 13.70 -1.54 21.18
CA LEU A 397 13.16 -2.08 19.94
C LEU A 397 13.98 -1.70 18.71
N ARG A 398 14.53 -0.49 18.67
CA ARG A 398 15.36 0.01 17.57
C ARG A 398 16.72 -0.70 17.53
N GLY A 399 17.30 -0.97 18.68
CA GLY A 399 18.62 -1.57 18.79
C GLY A 399 19.77 -0.55 18.71
N PRO A 400 21.02 -1.04 18.65
CA PRO A 400 22.22 -0.25 18.93
C PRO A 400 22.74 0.58 17.76
N GLU A 401 22.08 0.54 16.61
CA GLU A 401 22.57 1.20 15.39
C GLU A 401 22.71 2.71 15.59
N PRO A 402 23.83 3.36 15.26
CA PRO A 402 23.93 4.81 15.38
C PRO A 402 22.97 5.50 14.38
N ALA A 403 22.53 6.72 14.72
CA ALA A 403 21.78 7.58 13.82
C ALA A 403 22.34 9.01 13.85
N SER A 404 22.22 9.68 12.71
CA SER A 404 22.45 11.12 12.61
C SER A 404 21.32 11.88 13.32
N GLU A 405 21.51 13.16 13.65
CA GLU A 405 20.45 13.97 14.30
C GLU A 405 19.21 14.08 13.41
N GLY A 406 19.41 14.37 12.12
CA GLY A 406 18.34 14.48 11.15
C GLY A 406 17.58 13.17 10.96
N ALA A 407 18.29 12.05 10.80
CA ALA A 407 17.67 10.74 10.65
C ALA A 407 16.88 10.33 11.92
N LEU A 408 17.45 10.54 13.10
CA LEU A 408 16.78 10.23 14.37
C LEU A 408 15.54 11.12 14.57
N LEU A 409 15.62 12.43 14.27
CA LEU A 409 14.47 13.32 14.36
C LEU A 409 13.34 12.87 13.42
N LEU A 410 13.63 12.48 12.17
CA LEU A 410 12.60 11.99 11.25
C LEU A 410 11.96 10.71 11.77
N GLU A 411 12.76 9.76 12.23
CA GLU A 411 12.27 8.50 12.78
C GLU A 411 11.34 8.76 13.99
N LEU A 412 11.73 9.68 14.87
CA LEU A 412 10.91 10.11 16.02
C LEU A 412 9.68 10.90 15.60
N LEU A 413 9.75 11.74 14.56
CA LEU A 413 8.60 12.47 14.03
C LEU A 413 7.55 11.49 13.48
N ASP A 414 8.00 10.49 12.72
CA ASP A 414 7.12 9.47 12.16
C ASP A 414 6.45 8.66 13.26
N ARG A 415 7.26 8.14 14.21
CA ARG A 415 6.77 7.26 15.28
C ARG A 415 6.00 8.01 16.36
N ALA A 416 6.42 9.20 16.78
CA ALA A 416 5.80 9.87 17.92
C ALA A 416 4.65 10.82 17.55
N VAL A 417 4.58 11.28 16.29
CA VAL A 417 3.58 12.28 15.84
C VAL A 417 2.74 11.75 14.68
N ILE A 418 3.37 11.43 13.55
CA ILE A 418 2.63 11.15 12.30
C ILE A 418 1.83 9.86 12.40
N GLU A 419 2.46 8.76 12.84
CA GLU A 419 1.81 7.45 12.89
C GLU A 419 0.68 7.36 13.93
N PRO A 420 0.81 7.88 15.16
CA PRO A 420 -0.31 8.00 16.10
C PRO A 420 -1.51 8.72 15.52
N GLN A 421 -1.30 9.84 14.83
CA GLN A 421 -2.37 10.63 14.22
C GLN A 421 -3.02 9.88 13.06
N ARG A 422 -2.21 9.27 12.17
CA ARG A 422 -2.74 8.44 11.08
C ARG A 422 -3.61 7.31 11.61
N ARG A 423 -3.22 6.69 12.73
CA ARG A 423 -4.02 5.64 13.38
C ARG A 423 -5.26 6.18 14.10
N ALA A 424 -5.18 7.35 14.72
CA ALA A 424 -6.34 8.00 15.32
C ALA A 424 -7.39 8.35 14.26
N LEU A 425 -6.96 8.95 13.14
CA LEU A 425 -7.82 9.24 12.00
C LEU A 425 -8.45 7.96 11.44
N ARG A 426 -7.65 6.93 11.16
CA ARG A 426 -8.16 5.64 10.66
C ARG A 426 -9.14 4.94 11.60
N ARG A 427 -8.95 5.06 12.92
CA ARG A 427 -9.91 4.53 13.91
C ARG A 427 -11.21 5.34 13.98
N GLY A 428 -11.18 6.62 13.60
CA GLY A 428 -12.36 7.48 13.50
C GLY A 428 -13.08 7.41 12.16
N GLU A 429 -12.43 6.88 11.11
CA GLU A 429 -13.03 6.66 9.80
C GLU A 429 -14.11 5.56 9.83
N LEU A 430 -15.01 5.59 8.84
CA LEU A 430 -15.93 4.48 8.60
C LEU A 430 -15.11 3.22 8.33
N ALA A 431 -15.53 2.09 8.92
CA ALA A 431 -14.80 0.82 8.80
C ALA A 431 -14.55 0.43 7.33
N GLU A 432 -15.50 0.73 6.44
CA GLU A 432 -15.39 0.50 4.99
C GLU A 432 -14.29 1.33 4.35
N LEU A 433 -14.12 2.59 4.77
CA LEU A 433 -13.07 3.47 4.26
C LEU A 433 -11.70 3.02 4.77
N ALA A 434 -11.61 2.69 6.07
CA ALA A 434 -10.36 2.25 6.68
C ALA A 434 -9.81 0.95 6.06
N LEU A 435 -10.68 0.11 5.48
CA LEU A 435 -10.32 -1.14 4.78
C LEU A 435 -9.98 -0.93 3.29
N VAL A 436 -10.17 0.28 2.75
CA VAL A 436 -9.87 0.61 1.35
C VAL A 436 -8.66 1.53 1.30
N ARG A 437 -7.49 0.95 1.04
CA ARG A 437 -6.19 1.63 1.05
C ARG A 437 -5.51 1.66 -0.32
N GLY A 438 -4.93 2.80 -0.69
CA GLY A 438 -3.88 2.90 -1.73
C GLY A 438 -2.50 2.81 -1.08
N GLN A 439 -1.58 2.07 -1.67
CA GLN A 439 -0.25 1.83 -1.09
C GLN A 439 0.62 3.09 -1.18
N TRP A 440 0.51 3.84 -2.28
CA TRP A 440 1.30 5.05 -2.46
C TRP A 440 0.79 6.21 -1.62
N SER A 441 -0.53 6.34 -1.47
CA SER A 441 -1.16 7.41 -0.71
C SER A 441 -0.57 7.52 0.71
N GLU A 442 -0.29 6.38 1.34
CA GLU A 442 0.32 6.33 2.65
C GLU A 442 1.71 6.95 2.71
N ALA A 443 2.61 6.50 1.83
CA ALA A 443 4.00 6.97 1.81
C ALA A 443 4.08 8.44 1.35
N VAL A 444 3.24 8.85 0.40
CA VAL A 444 3.08 10.24 -0.03
C VAL A 444 2.67 11.13 1.15
N HIS A 445 1.67 10.70 1.92
CA HIS A 445 1.19 11.46 3.07
C HIS A 445 2.25 11.61 4.17
N VAL A 446 3.10 10.60 4.38
CA VAL A 446 4.24 10.69 5.30
C VAL A 446 5.21 11.78 4.87
N HIS A 447 5.65 11.79 3.61
CA HIS A 447 6.58 12.81 3.11
C HIS A 447 6.00 14.23 3.20
N LEU A 448 4.71 14.41 2.85
CA LEU A 448 4.04 15.70 2.96
C LEU A 448 3.96 16.17 4.42
N ARG A 449 3.54 15.29 5.33
CA ARG A 449 3.47 15.62 6.77
C ARG A 449 4.83 15.93 7.36
N ARG A 450 5.89 15.18 6.99
CA ARG A 450 7.26 15.48 7.43
C ARG A 450 7.62 16.94 7.12
N ILE A 451 7.43 17.38 5.87
CA ILE A 451 7.79 18.75 5.47
C ILE A 451 6.93 19.80 6.15
N MET A 452 5.61 19.60 6.22
CA MET A 452 4.71 20.54 6.90
C MET A 452 5.10 20.74 8.36
N LEU A 453 5.28 19.65 9.10
CA LEU A 453 5.62 19.71 10.52
C LEU A 453 7.02 20.27 10.73
N LEU A 454 7.99 19.87 9.90
CA LEU A 454 9.37 20.37 10.00
C LEU A 454 9.52 21.84 9.62
N ALA A 455 8.60 22.41 8.86
CA ALA A 455 8.58 23.86 8.63
C ALA A 455 8.35 24.65 9.94
N HIS A 456 7.64 24.06 10.91
CA HIS A 456 7.38 24.64 12.23
C HIS A 456 8.41 24.21 13.29
N ILE A 457 9.15 23.12 13.07
CA ILE A 457 10.18 22.63 14.00
C ILE A 457 11.54 23.25 13.64
N ASP A 458 12.18 23.95 14.58
CA ASP A 458 13.52 24.52 14.39
C ASP A 458 14.62 23.46 14.49
N HIS A 459 14.71 22.61 13.46
CA HIS A 459 15.71 21.56 13.36
C HIS A 459 16.23 21.39 11.93
N ARG A 460 17.37 22.03 11.65
CA ARG A 460 17.94 22.17 10.31
C ARG A 460 18.26 20.83 9.63
N GLN A 461 18.88 19.88 10.36
CA GLN A 461 19.27 18.57 9.83
C GLN A 461 18.05 17.72 9.46
N GLY A 462 17.00 17.71 10.29
CA GLY A 462 15.75 17.03 10.01
C GLY A 462 15.05 17.57 8.77
N ARG A 463 14.95 18.91 8.61
CA ARG A 463 14.44 19.53 7.38
C ARG A 463 15.24 19.10 6.16
N ALA A 464 16.57 19.13 6.25
CA ALA A 464 17.45 18.69 5.18
C ALA A 464 17.24 17.23 4.80
N ALA A 465 17.18 16.34 5.79
CA ALA A 465 16.92 14.91 5.57
C ALA A 465 15.56 14.67 4.91
N ALA A 466 14.48 15.30 5.38
CA ALA A 466 13.14 15.12 4.79
C ALA A 466 13.06 15.61 3.34
N LEU A 467 13.69 16.75 3.04
CA LEU A 467 13.76 17.29 1.69
C LEU A 467 14.52 16.36 0.74
N LEU A 468 15.66 15.81 1.20
CA LEU A 468 16.43 14.85 0.42
C LEU A 468 15.67 13.56 0.16
N GLU A 469 14.97 13.01 1.16
CA GLU A 469 14.13 11.82 1.00
C GLU A 469 12.99 12.04 0.01
N GLY A 470 12.25 13.17 0.13
CA GLY A 470 11.19 13.50 -0.82
C GLY A 470 11.70 13.71 -2.25
N ARG A 471 12.86 14.37 -2.41
CA ARG A 471 13.51 14.53 -3.73
C ARG A 471 13.97 13.20 -4.30
N ARG A 472 14.56 12.34 -3.48
CA ARG A 472 14.97 10.99 -3.87
C ARG A 472 13.79 10.19 -4.39
N ALA A 473 12.66 10.18 -3.66
CA ALA A 473 11.44 9.49 -4.07
C ALA A 473 10.93 10.00 -5.43
N LEU A 474 10.84 11.33 -5.61
CA LEU A 474 10.46 11.94 -6.89
C LEU A 474 11.38 11.48 -8.03
N CYS A 475 12.70 11.56 -7.83
CA CYS A 475 13.66 11.21 -8.86
C CYS A 475 13.66 9.70 -9.19
N GLN A 476 13.44 8.82 -8.19
CA GLN A 476 13.24 7.39 -8.40
C GLN A 476 11.99 7.12 -9.24
N ALA A 477 10.87 7.82 -8.97
CA ALA A 477 9.68 7.73 -9.80
C ALA A 477 9.93 8.17 -11.25
N GLY A 478 10.74 9.22 -11.42
CA GLY A 478 11.18 9.67 -12.74
C GLY A 478 11.99 8.59 -13.48
N ALA A 479 12.91 7.91 -12.78
CA ALA A 479 13.66 6.79 -13.34
C ALA A 479 12.75 5.63 -13.75
N SER A 480 11.80 5.24 -12.90
CA SER A 480 10.82 4.21 -13.24
C SER A 480 9.94 4.58 -14.43
N LEU A 481 9.42 5.81 -14.49
CA LEU A 481 8.67 6.28 -15.66
C LEU A 481 9.51 6.30 -16.93
N TRP A 482 10.79 6.64 -16.83
CA TRP A 482 11.69 6.67 -17.97
C TRP A 482 11.99 5.26 -18.52
N ILE A 483 12.23 4.29 -17.62
CA ILE A 483 12.50 2.90 -17.98
C ILE A 483 11.22 2.22 -18.48
N HIS A 484 10.16 2.25 -17.67
CA HIS A 484 8.94 1.47 -17.90
C HIS A 484 7.95 2.16 -18.83
N GLY A 485 8.04 3.47 -18.99
CA GLY A 485 7.31 4.22 -20.01
C GLY A 485 7.92 4.14 -21.40
N GLU A 486 9.00 3.37 -21.57
CA GLU A 486 9.76 3.23 -22.83
C GLU A 486 10.30 4.58 -23.36
N LEU A 487 10.46 5.57 -22.48
CA LEU A 487 10.96 6.90 -22.83
C LEU A 487 12.48 6.90 -23.03
N GLY A 488 13.17 5.95 -22.39
CA GLY A 488 14.63 5.84 -22.39
C GLY A 488 15.27 5.08 -23.53
N GLY A 489 14.49 4.55 -24.47
CA GLY A 489 15.07 3.86 -25.61
C GLY A 489 14.10 3.08 -26.46
N ALA A 490 14.01 3.50 -27.72
CA ALA A 490 13.59 2.69 -28.85
C ALA A 490 14.40 1.37 -28.92
N PRO A 491 13.98 0.37 -29.73
CA PRO A 491 14.63 -0.94 -29.84
C PRO A 491 16.14 -0.94 -30.11
N ASP A 492 16.71 0.20 -30.53
CA ASP A 492 18.12 0.40 -30.90
C ASP A 492 18.95 1.18 -29.85
N ALA A 493 18.44 1.39 -28.63
CA ALA A 493 19.21 2.03 -27.57
C ALA A 493 20.51 1.25 -27.28
N PRO A 494 21.62 1.93 -26.94
CA PRO A 494 22.89 1.24 -26.67
C PRO A 494 22.72 0.23 -25.53
N ASP A 495 23.16 -1.01 -25.75
CA ASP A 495 23.30 -2.03 -24.70
C ASP A 495 24.36 -1.63 -23.63
N ASP A 496 25.00 -0.46 -23.75
CA ASP A 496 25.98 0.08 -22.81
C ASP A 496 25.29 0.72 -21.58
N PRO A 497 25.49 0.16 -20.36
CA PRO A 497 24.94 0.70 -19.12
C PRO A 497 25.33 2.17 -18.88
N ALA A 498 26.57 2.56 -19.20
CA ALA A 498 27.05 3.91 -18.95
C ALA A 498 26.33 4.95 -19.82
N ALA A 499 26.10 4.62 -21.10
CA ALA A 499 25.32 5.46 -22.00
C ALA A 499 23.86 5.61 -21.52
N ARG A 500 23.26 4.54 -21.00
CA ARG A 500 21.90 4.57 -20.44
C ARG A 500 21.81 5.40 -19.16
N ALA A 501 22.76 5.23 -18.24
CA ALA A 501 22.88 6.03 -17.03
C ALA A 501 23.02 7.53 -17.36
N ALA A 502 23.84 7.87 -18.35
CA ALA A 502 23.99 9.26 -18.83
C ALA A 502 22.70 9.80 -19.46
N ALA A 503 21.99 8.99 -20.25
CA ALA A 503 20.71 9.38 -20.86
C ALA A 503 19.61 9.60 -19.81
N LEU A 504 19.54 8.74 -18.77
CA LEU A 504 18.65 8.93 -17.64
C LEU A 504 18.97 10.23 -16.90
N ALA A 505 20.25 10.47 -16.58
CA ALA A 505 20.67 11.69 -15.89
C ALA A 505 20.30 12.95 -16.69
N ALA A 506 20.45 12.91 -18.02
CA ALA A 506 20.03 13.99 -18.90
C ALA A 506 18.51 14.20 -18.90
N ALA A 507 17.72 13.12 -18.85
CA ALA A 507 16.26 13.17 -18.84
C ALA A 507 15.69 13.70 -17.51
N LEU A 508 16.26 13.27 -16.37
CA LEU A 508 15.85 13.74 -15.04
C LEU A 508 16.35 15.16 -14.74
N GLY A 509 17.48 15.55 -15.35
CA GLY A 509 18.08 16.86 -15.20
C GLY A 509 18.75 17.08 -13.84
N PRO A 510 19.27 18.30 -13.60
CA PRO A 510 20.11 18.62 -12.44
C PRO A 510 19.35 18.73 -11.11
N ALA A 511 18.02 18.58 -11.10
CA ALA A 511 17.27 18.47 -9.85
C ALA A 511 17.42 17.07 -9.23
N CYS A 512 17.83 16.08 -10.02
CA CYS A 512 17.98 14.69 -9.62
C CYS A 512 19.45 14.24 -9.54
N SER A 513 20.39 15.17 -9.44
CA SER A 513 21.84 14.89 -9.28
C SER A 513 22.19 14.11 -8.02
N LEU A 514 21.28 14.01 -7.06
CA LEU A 514 21.43 13.18 -5.86
C LEU A 514 21.51 11.69 -6.13
N LEU A 515 20.86 11.24 -7.20
CA LEU A 515 20.81 9.84 -7.53
C LEU A 515 22.06 9.48 -8.31
N ASP A 516 22.74 8.42 -7.89
CA ASP A 516 23.61 7.71 -8.81
C ASP A 516 22.73 7.14 -9.94
N PRO A 517 22.92 7.55 -11.20
CA PRO A 517 21.98 7.17 -12.25
C PRO A 517 21.97 5.66 -12.53
N GLN A 518 23.09 4.97 -12.29
CA GLN A 518 23.16 3.52 -12.44
C GLN A 518 22.36 2.83 -11.33
N GLN A 519 22.58 3.21 -10.08
CA GLN A 519 21.78 2.74 -8.96
C GLN A 519 20.28 2.99 -9.17
N ALA A 520 19.90 4.18 -9.65
CA ALA A 520 18.49 4.51 -9.93
C ALA A 520 17.88 3.62 -11.03
N LEU A 521 18.66 3.28 -12.07
CA LEU A 521 18.23 2.31 -13.09
C LEU A 521 18.04 0.93 -12.49
N ASP A 522 19.00 0.46 -11.69
CA ASP A 522 18.98 -0.87 -11.08
C ASP A 522 17.80 -1.01 -10.10
N GLU A 523 17.56 -0.01 -9.26
CA GLU A 523 16.42 0.05 -8.34
C GLU A 523 15.08 0.08 -9.08
N ALA A 524 14.95 0.95 -10.10
CA ALA A 524 13.71 1.07 -10.86
C ALA A 524 13.36 -0.22 -11.61
N VAL A 525 14.35 -0.91 -12.18
CA VAL A 525 14.17 -2.21 -12.84
C VAL A 525 13.82 -3.32 -11.84
N ALA A 526 14.39 -3.28 -10.65
CA ALA A 526 14.25 -4.35 -9.68
C ALA A 526 13.00 -4.23 -8.78
N ASP A 527 12.54 -3.01 -8.51
CA ASP A 527 11.33 -2.71 -7.74
C ASP A 527 10.61 -1.47 -8.31
N PRO A 528 9.90 -1.61 -9.45
CA PRO A 528 9.17 -0.50 -10.05
C PRO A 528 8.08 0.07 -9.12
N ARG A 529 7.60 -0.73 -8.16
CA ARG A 529 6.53 -0.32 -7.25
C ARG A 529 7.00 0.71 -6.24
N ALA A 530 8.08 0.38 -5.53
CA ALA A 530 8.66 1.25 -4.53
C ALA A 530 9.06 2.60 -5.14
N ALA A 531 9.63 2.57 -6.35
CA ALA A 531 10.06 3.77 -7.04
C ALA A 531 8.88 4.69 -7.44
N MET A 532 7.69 4.16 -7.70
CA MET A 532 6.53 4.97 -8.12
C MET A 532 5.80 5.70 -6.98
N VAL A 533 6.18 5.49 -5.72
CA VAL A 533 5.69 6.30 -4.59
C VAL A 533 5.92 7.81 -4.83
N GLY A 534 7.07 8.17 -5.40
CA GLY A 534 7.37 9.57 -5.74
C GLY A 534 6.44 10.16 -6.80
N PHE A 535 5.79 9.35 -7.63
CA PHE A 535 4.83 9.85 -8.59
C PHE A 535 3.58 10.38 -7.87
N GLY A 536 3.12 9.72 -6.81
CA GLY A 536 2.04 10.23 -5.97
C GLY A 536 2.38 11.59 -5.33
N LEU A 537 3.64 11.80 -4.91
CA LEU A 537 4.10 13.11 -4.44
C LEU A 537 4.01 14.17 -5.54
N SER A 538 4.26 13.79 -6.79
CA SER A 538 4.18 14.73 -7.92
C SER A 538 2.73 15.17 -8.21
N LEU A 539 1.75 14.29 -8.01
CA LEU A 539 0.32 14.59 -8.22
C LEU A 539 -0.23 15.57 -7.18
N ILE A 540 0.31 15.52 -5.97
CA ILE A 540 -0.09 16.37 -4.84
C ILE A 540 0.90 17.54 -4.66
N GLY A 541 1.90 17.67 -5.53
CA GLY A 541 3.06 18.57 -5.36
C GLY A 541 2.77 20.07 -5.27
N ASP A 542 1.54 20.50 -5.59
CA ASP A 542 1.08 21.87 -5.33
C ASP A 542 0.72 22.12 -3.86
N GLU A 543 0.37 21.08 -3.10
CA GLU A 543 -0.07 21.22 -1.71
C GLU A 543 1.05 21.69 -0.76
N PRO A 544 2.28 21.15 -0.75
CA PRO A 544 3.29 21.61 0.21
C PRO A 544 3.63 23.09 0.04
N ALA A 545 3.53 23.64 -1.17
CA ALA A 545 3.66 25.08 -1.37
C ALA A 545 2.43 25.84 -0.83
N ARG A 546 1.20 25.44 -1.21
CA ARG A 546 -0.03 26.09 -0.73
C ARG A 546 -0.18 26.02 0.80
N MET A 547 0.26 24.93 1.42
CA MET A 547 0.17 24.68 2.86
C MET A 547 1.16 25.52 3.68
N LEU A 548 2.30 25.92 3.09
CA LEU A 548 3.25 26.85 3.70
C LEU A 548 2.83 28.32 3.52
N GLY A 549 1.64 28.59 2.96
CA GLY A 549 1.10 29.93 2.77
C GLY A 549 1.65 30.67 1.55
N PHE A 550 2.10 29.94 0.51
CA PHE A 550 2.53 30.52 -0.77
C PHE A 550 1.37 30.84 -1.72
#